data_AF-A0A4S3MPD8-F1
#
_entry.id   AF-A0A4S3MPD8-F1
#
_cell.length_a   1.000
_cell.length_b   1.000
_cell.length_c   1.000
_cell.angle_alpha   90.00
_cell.angle_beta   90.00
_cell.angle_gamma   90.00
#
_symmetry.space_group_name_H-M   'P 1'
#
loop_
_entity.id
_entity.type
_entity.pdbx_description
1 polymer ?
#
loop_
_entity_poly.entity_id
_entity_poly.type
_entity_poly.pdbx_seq_one_letter_code
_entity_poly.pdbx_strand_id
1 'polypeptide(L)'
;MREDHDPERRHDRAIGDALRILEQAVAFWIGHRDCLPKVVGQVQSKSAVETAIDQAVRMCEAFTDFDLVTSEASMTSARRIAVFVDADNISADHLELCRKTANELGNLVCFRVVGSPESVKGWLKPGVRAICHAAGKNSADIVLSLEALELALTRQADAFVFATSDRDLSICATRLRELGFDVTCLGEKTKVALETQQSYAKFIAVPVKRSPATATTAKKTAANVPNEAFKKKISQFLVDEAKQPDGPAINGGWIPLSVLGQSRAREKGISKVAAGVGKNKSWRTYFEGNSSSFEIDEGGQKVRPRSKAR
;
A
#
# COMPACT_ATOMS: atom_id res chain seq x y z
N MET A 1 12.69 9.34 -39.05
CA MET A 1 12.94 8.71 -37.74
C MET A 1 11.66 8.01 -37.34
N ARG A 2 11.55 6.70 -37.57
CA ARG A 2 10.36 5.91 -37.20
C ARG A 2 10.64 5.27 -35.85
N GLU A 3 9.87 5.66 -34.83
CA GLU A 3 9.93 5.06 -33.50
C GLU A 3 9.37 3.64 -33.53
N ASP A 4 10.14 2.74 -32.93
CA ASP A 4 9.89 1.30 -32.76
C ASP A 4 8.56 1.07 -32.00
N HIS A 5 7.49 0.79 -32.74
CA HIS A 5 6.15 0.44 -32.25
C HIS A 5 5.91 -1.06 -32.43
N ASP A 6 6.83 -1.87 -31.91
CA ASP A 6 6.69 -3.32 -31.89
C ASP A 6 6.35 -3.78 -30.45
N PRO A 7 5.09 -4.16 -30.17
CA PRO A 7 4.64 -4.54 -28.83
C PRO A 7 5.32 -5.81 -28.30
N GLU A 8 5.75 -6.72 -29.19
CA GLU A 8 6.46 -7.95 -28.79
C GLU A 8 7.85 -7.61 -28.22
N ARG A 9 8.58 -6.66 -28.82
CA ARG A 9 9.89 -6.21 -28.29
C ARG A 9 9.80 -5.42 -26.98
N ARG A 10 8.64 -4.88 -26.63
CA ARG A 10 8.40 -4.26 -25.30
C ARG A 10 8.08 -5.34 -24.27
N HIS A 11 7.35 -6.38 -24.66
CA HIS A 11 7.06 -7.54 -23.82
C HIS A 11 8.34 -8.31 -23.49
N ASP A 12 9.19 -8.58 -24.49
CA ASP A 12 10.47 -9.27 -24.31
C ASP A 12 11.47 -8.48 -23.46
N ARG A 13 11.47 -7.15 -23.58
CA ARG A 13 12.26 -6.27 -22.69
C ARG A 13 11.75 -6.28 -21.26
N ALA A 14 10.43 -6.23 -21.07
CA ALA A 14 9.82 -6.30 -19.74
C ALA A 14 10.06 -7.67 -19.06
N ILE A 15 10.05 -8.75 -19.83
CA ILE A 15 10.40 -10.11 -19.36
C ILE A 15 11.88 -10.17 -19.00
N GLY A 16 12.76 -9.62 -19.84
CA GLY A 16 14.20 -9.54 -19.57
C GLY A 16 14.52 -8.75 -18.31
N ASP A 17 13.85 -7.60 -18.10
CA ASP A 17 14.02 -6.78 -16.90
C ASP A 17 13.49 -7.49 -15.65
N ALA A 18 12.35 -8.19 -15.75
CA ALA A 18 11.79 -8.98 -14.65
C ALA A 18 12.68 -10.17 -14.28
N LEU A 19 13.26 -10.86 -15.26
CA LEU A 19 14.25 -11.93 -15.04
C LEU A 19 15.51 -11.40 -14.36
N ARG A 20 15.99 -10.22 -14.75
CA ARG A 20 17.17 -9.60 -14.13
C ARG A 20 16.92 -9.18 -12.68
N ILE A 21 15.69 -8.74 -12.36
CA ILE A 21 15.27 -8.42 -10.99
C ILE A 21 15.16 -9.70 -10.15
N LEU A 22 14.63 -10.78 -10.72
CA LEU A 22 14.59 -12.10 -10.08
C LEU A 22 15.99 -12.66 -9.82
N GLU A 23 16.91 -12.55 -10.78
CA GLU A 23 18.32 -12.94 -10.60
C GLU A 23 19.00 -12.13 -9.50
N GLN A 24 18.75 -10.82 -9.43
CA GLN A 24 19.27 -9.95 -8.37
C GLN A 24 18.68 -10.29 -6.99
N ALA A 25 17.39 -10.64 -6.93
CA ALA A 25 16.73 -11.08 -5.71
C ALA A 25 17.23 -12.44 -5.23
N VAL A 26 17.47 -13.39 -6.15
CA VAL A 26 18.07 -14.69 -5.86
C VAL A 26 19.53 -14.54 -5.43
N ALA A 27 20.31 -13.67 -6.08
CA ALA A 27 21.68 -13.37 -5.66
C ALA A 27 21.74 -12.70 -4.27
N PHE A 28 20.79 -11.80 -3.97
CA PHE A 28 20.64 -11.19 -2.66
C PHE A 28 20.24 -12.21 -1.58
N TRP A 29 19.36 -13.16 -1.93
CA TRP A 29 18.92 -14.25 -1.07
C TRP A 29 20.03 -15.28 -0.79
N ILE A 30 20.84 -15.62 -1.81
CA ILE A 30 22.04 -16.46 -1.69
C ILE A 30 23.10 -15.76 -0.82
N GLY A 31 23.23 -14.43 -0.93
CA GLY A 31 24.15 -13.61 -0.15
C GLY A 31 23.83 -13.51 1.36
N HIS A 32 22.70 -14.03 1.82
CA HIS A 32 22.28 -14.02 3.25
C HIS A 32 22.13 -15.42 3.86
N ARG A 33 22.69 -16.46 3.23
CA ARG A 33 22.85 -17.79 3.84
C ARG A 33 24.33 -18.17 3.93
N ASP A 34 24.92 -17.95 5.10
CA ASP A 34 26.25 -18.44 5.52
C ASP A 34 26.33 -19.98 5.66
N CYS A 35 25.65 -20.76 4.80
CA CYS A 35 25.64 -22.22 4.85
C CYS A 35 25.57 -22.87 3.46
N LEU A 36 26.49 -22.52 2.55
CA LEU A 36 26.87 -23.42 1.46
C LEU A 36 28.40 -23.43 1.27
N PRO A 37 29.14 -24.10 2.18
CA PRO A 37 30.54 -24.36 1.92
C PRO A 37 30.67 -25.40 0.80
N LYS A 38 31.45 -25.06 -0.24
CA LYS A 38 32.10 -25.97 -1.21
C LYS A 38 31.35 -26.40 -2.49
N VAL A 39 30.63 -25.52 -3.19
CA VAL A 39 30.26 -25.82 -4.61
C VAL A 39 30.73 -24.76 -5.62
N VAL A 40 31.31 -23.65 -5.19
CA VAL A 40 31.89 -22.67 -6.12
C VAL A 40 33.36 -23.02 -6.39
N GLY A 41 33.57 -24.14 -7.07
CA GLY A 41 34.88 -24.60 -7.53
C GLY A 41 34.87 -25.36 -8.86
N GLN A 42 33.70 -25.72 -9.38
CA GLN A 42 33.60 -26.44 -10.66
C GLN A 42 32.34 -26.04 -11.41
N VAL A 43 32.40 -24.95 -12.17
CA VAL A 43 31.47 -24.76 -13.30
C VAL A 43 32.36 -24.63 -14.55
N GLN A 44 32.66 -25.77 -15.16
CA GLN A 44 33.53 -25.84 -16.34
C GLN A 44 32.77 -26.01 -17.67
N SER A 45 31.43 -26.01 -17.68
CA SER A 45 30.67 -26.07 -18.93
C SER A 45 29.21 -25.62 -18.77
N LYS A 46 28.59 -25.23 -19.89
CA LYS A 46 27.16 -24.91 -20.00
C LYS A 46 26.25 -26.05 -19.49
N SER A 47 26.67 -27.31 -19.68
CA SER A 47 25.90 -28.47 -19.20
C SER A 47 25.85 -28.57 -17.68
N ALA A 48 26.87 -28.08 -16.96
CA ALA A 48 26.86 -28.08 -15.50
C ALA A 48 25.84 -27.07 -14.93
N VAL A 49 25.65 -25.93 -15.61
CA VAL A 49 24.64 -24.94 -15.27
C VAL A 49 23.24 -25.48 -15.56
N GLU A 50 23.03 -26.08 -16.74
CA GLU A 50 21.76 -26.71 -17.09
C GLU A 50 21.39 -27.84 -16.12
N THR A 51 22.36 -28.66 -15.70
CA THR A 51 22.15 -29.73 -14.71
C THR A 51 21.79 -29.16 -13.33
N ALA A 52 22.43 -28.06 -12.90
CA ALA A 52 22.11 -27.42 -11.62
C ALA A 52 20.71 -26.80 -11.61
N ILE A 53 20.28 -26.22 -12.73
CA ILE A 53 18.91 -25.72 -12.92
C ILE A 53 17.92 -26.89 -12.87
N ASP A 54 18.20 -27.98 -13.59
CA ASP A 54 17.35 -29.17 -13.63
C ASP A 54 17.24 -29.84 -12.24
N GLN A 55 18.34 -29.84 -11.45
CA GLN A 55 18.33 -30.33 -10.07
C GLN A 55 17.51 -29.43 -9.14
N ALA A 56 17.59 -28.11 -9.31
CA ALA A 56 16.80 -27.16 -8.53
C ALA A 56 15.30 -27.27 -8.86
N VAL A 57 14.95 -27.43 -10.14
CA VAL A 57 13.56 -27.68 -10.60
C VAL A 57 13.04 -29.00 -10.03
N ARG A 58 13.82 -30.09 -10.10
CA ARG A 58 13.45 -31.39 -9.51
C ARG A 58 13.31 -31.34 -7.98
N MET A 59 14.11 -30.54 -7.28
CA MET A 59 13.94 -30.32 -5.84
C MET A 59 12.63 -29.59 -5.53
N CYS A 60 12.23 -28.63 -6.37
CA CYS A 60 10.93 -27.96 -6.26
C CYS A 60 9.76 -28.91 -6.58
N GLU A 61 9.90 -29.77 -7.60
CA GLU A 61 8.88 -30.77 -7.98
C GLU A 61 8.74 -31.90 -6.94
N ALA A 62 9.85 -32.40 -6.39
CA ALA A 62 9.82 -33.39 -5.30
C ALA A 62 9.18 -32.84 -4.02
N PHE A 63 9.20 -31.51 -3.83
CA PHE A 63 8.48 -30.84 -2.73
C PHE A 63 6.96 -30.82 -2.96
N THR A 64 6.50 -30.89 -4.22
CA THR A 64 5.08 -30.99 -4.56
C THR A 64 4.53 -32.43 -4.52
N ASP A 65 5.38 -33.45 -4.74
CA ASP A 65 4.97 -34.86 -4.68
C ASP A 65 4.92 -35.44 -3.25
N PHE A 66 5.50 -34.75 -2.26
CA PHE A 66 5.38 -35.14 -0.84
C PHE A 66 3.94 -34.98 -0.29
N ASP A 67 3.07 -34.27 -1.00
CA ASP A 67 1.70 -33.93 -0.57
C ASP A 67 0.66 -35.06 -0.73
N LEU A 68 1.00 -36.24 -1.28
CA LEU A 68 0.05 -37.37 -1.36
C LEU A 68 0.16 -38.38 -0.21
N VAL A 69 1.18 -38.30 0.66
CA VAL A 69 1.41 -39.27 1.77
C VAL A 69 1.17 -38.66 3.17
N THR A 70 0.74 -37.41 3.27
CA THR A 70 0.52 -36.75 4.58
C THR A 70 -0.95 -36.49 4.95
N SER A 71 -1.90 -37.07 4.20
CA SER A 71 -3.35 -36.91 4.44
C SER A 71 -3.83 -37.45 5.79
N GLU A 72 -3.06 -38.30 6.49
CA GLU A 72 -3.48 -38.91 7.76
C GLU A 72 -2.75 -38.39 9.02
N ALA A 73 -1.85 -37.40 8.89
CA ALA A 73 -1.00 -36.96 10.00
C ALA A 73 -1.13 -35.47 10.33
N SER A 74 -2.34 -34.90 10.47
CA SER A 74 -2.55 -33.81 11.43
C SER A 74 -4.02 -33.50 11.70
N MET A 75 -4.60 -34.17 12.69
CA MET A 75 -5.77 -33.67 13.42
C MET A 75 -5.39 -33.07 14.78
N THR A 76 -4.12 -32.67 14.98
CA THR A 76 -3.64 -32.17 16.28
C THR A 76 -2.67 -30.98 16.24
N SER A 77 -2.13 -30.56 15.09
CA SER A 77 -1.33 -29.32 15.04
C SER A 77 -2.22 -28.11 14.78
N ALA A 78 -2.24 -27.14 15.70
CA ALA A 78 -2.94 -25.87 15.49
C ALA A 78 -2.46 -25.18 14.20
N ARG A 79 -3.38 -24.68 13.38
CA ARG A 79 -3.10 -23.97 12.11
C ARG A 79 -2.06 -22.86 12.34
N ARG A 80 -1.07 -22.73 11.45
CA ARG A 80 -0.04 -21.69 11.53
C ARG A 80 -0.56 -20.40 10.89
N ILE A 81 -0.62 -19.33 11.66
CA ILE A 81 -1.21 -18.06 11.26
C ILE A 81 -0.12 -17.00 11.05
N ALA A 82 -0.17 -16.29 9.93
CA ALA A 82 0.67 -15.15 9.64
C ALA A 82 -0.15 -13.84 9.66
N VAL A 83 0.37 -12.82 10.34
CA VAL A 83 -0.24 -11.50 10.46
C VAL A 83 0.60 -10.46 9.72
N PHE A 84 -0.06 -9.66 8.89
CA PHE A 84 0.50 -8.58 8.08
C PHE A 84 -0.24 -7.29 8.35
N VAL A 85 0.46 -6.25 8.79
CA VAL A 85 -0.14 -4.96 9.16
C VAL A 85 0.40 -3.83 8.29
N ASP A 86 -0.50 -3.05 7.73
CA ASP A 86 -0.19 -1.73 7.18
C ASP A 86 -0.27 -0.68 8.30
N ALA A 87 0.89 -0.24 8.81
CA ALA A 87 0.98 0.71 9.91
C ALA A 87 0.59 2.14 9.52
N ASP A 88 0.60 2.50 8.23
CA ASP A 88 0.15 3.81 7.79
C ASP A 88 -1.38 3.91 7.83
N ASN A 89 -2.07 2.76 7.77
CA ASN A 89 -3.52 2.68 7.82
C ASN A 89 -4.06 2.28 9.21
N ILE A 90 -3.36 1.40 9.93
CA ILE A 90 -3.78 0.83 11.20
C ILE A 90 -2.86 1.28 12.35
N SER A 91 -3.46 1.82 13.42
CA SER A 91 -2.74 2.23 14.63
C SER A 91 -2.23 1.03 15.44
N ALA A 92 -1.06 1.20 16.07
CA ALA A 92 -0.46 0.22 17.01
C ALA A 92 -1.34 -0.11 18.22
N ASP A 93 -2.34 0.73 18.53
CA ASP A 93 -3.36 0.45 19.55
C ASP A 93 -4.15 -0.84 19.27
N HIS A 94 -4.14 -1.32 18.02
CA HIS A 94 -4.82 -2.54 17.59
C HIS A 94 -3.93 -3.78 17.60
N LEU A 95 -2.71 -3.70 18.15
CA LEU A 95 -1.80 -4.85 18.27
C LEU A 95 -2.46 -6.05 18.96
N GLU A 96 -3.10 -5.83 20.10
CA GLU A 96 -3.75 -6.89 20.86
C GLU A 96 -4.94 -7.50 20.11
N LEU A 97 -5.66 -6.69 19.34
CA LEU A 97 -6.73 -7.18 18.48
C LEU A 97 -6.16 -8.11 17.40
N CYS A 98 -5.08 -7.71 16.73
CA CYS A 98 -4.44 -8.52 15.69
C CYS A 98 -3.92 -9.86 16.26
N ARG A 99 -3.27 -9.83 17.43
CA ARG A 99 -2.80 -11.03 18.12
C ARG A 99 -3.94 -11.94 18.54
N LYS A 100 -5.00 -11.37 19.12
CA LYS A 100 -6.19 -12.12 19.53
C LYS A 100 -6.84 -12.81 18.34
N THR A 101 -7.06 -12.09 17.24
CA THR A 101 -7.60 -12.67 16.01
C THR A 101 -6.73 -13.80 15.47
N ALA A 102 -5.40 -13.65 15.47
CA ALA A 102 -4.52 -14.72 15.04
C ALA A 102 -4.62 -15.96 15.95
N ASN A 103 -4.60 -15.75 17.28
CA ASN A 103 -4.68 -16.83 18.26
C ASN A 103 -6.04 -17.56 18.25
N GLU A 104 -7.12 -16.88 17.89
CA GLU A 104 -8.44 -17.50 17.68
C GLU A 104 -8.48 -18.38 16.42
N LEU A 105 -7.64 -18.07 15.42
CA LEU A 105 -7.55 -18.83 14.17
C LEU A 105 -6.55 -19.99 14.27
N GLY A 106 -5.53 -19.88 15.13
CA GLY A 106 -4.49 -20.88 15.30
C GLY A 106 -3.24 -20.35 16.01
N ASN A 107 -2.09 -20.97 15.76
CA ASN A 107 -0.80 -20.57 16.32
C ASN A 107 -0.15 -19.45 15.50
N LEU A 108 0.09 -18.28 16.10
CA LEU A 108 0.78 -17.16 15.47
C LEU A 108 2.26 -17.49 15.23
N VAL A 109 2.64 -17.73 13.97
CA VAL A 109 4.03 -18.03 13.57
C VAL A 109 4.77 -16.83 13.01
N CYS A 110 4.04 -15.84 12.50
CA CYS A 110 4.62 -14.67 11.88
C CYS A 110 3.80 -13.41 12.16
N PHE A 111 4.46 -12.34 12.58
CA PHE A 111 3.85 -11.02 12.72
C PHE A 111 4.75 -9.98 12.06
N ARG A 112 4.27 -9.37 10.98
CA ARG A 112 4.95 -8.35 10.19
C ARG A 112 4.15 -7.06 10.16
N VAL A 113 4.87 -5.96 10.24
CA VAL A 113 4.31 -4.62 10.17
C VAL A 113 5.11 -3.84 9.15
N VAL A 114 4.44 -3.23 8.18
CA VAL A 114 5.04 -2.40 7.14
C VAL A 114 4.47 -1.00 7.22
N GLY A 115 5.32 0.01 7.14
CA GLY A 115 4.88 1.41 7.15
C GLY A 115 6.03 2.40 7.02
N SER A 116 5.69 3.68 7.07
CA SER A 116 6.67 4.76 7.21
C SER A 116 7.49 4.63 8.51
N PRO A 117 8.71 5.19 8.56
CA PRO A 117 9.52 5.19 9.79
C PRO A 117 8.80 5.73 11.02
N GLU A 118 7.84 6.64 10.84
CA GLU A 118 7.02 7.20 11.91
C GLU A 118 5.93 6.24 12.37
N SER A 119 5.23 5.58 11.44
CA SER A 119 4.08 4.75 11.76
C SER A 119 4.47 3.43 12.42
N VAL A 120 5.63 2.86 12.05
CA VAL A 120 6.10 1.59 12.63
C VAL A 120 6.60 1.70 14.07
N LYS A 121 6.92 2.91 14.57
CA LYS A 121 7.48 3.11 15.94
C LYS A 121 6.60 2.51 17.03
N GLY A 122 5.28 2.65 16.91
CA GLY A 122 4.33 2.12 17.89
C GLY A 122 4.29 0.59 17.93
N TRP A 123 4.75 -0.07 16.86
CA TRP A 123 4.66 -1.51 16.66
C TRP A 123 5.91 -2.28 17.10
N LEU A 124 6.97 -1.59 17.53
CA LEU A 124 8.22 -2.21 18.00
C LEU A 124 8.00 -2.93 19.34
N LYS A 125 7.52 -4.17 19.27
CA LYS A 125 7.17 -5.04 20.41
C LYS A 125 7.74 -6.45 20.19
N PRO A 126 7.96 -7.24 21.26
CA PRO A 126 8.47 -8.60 21.14
C PRO A 126 7.66 -9.46 20.18
N GLY A 127 8.33 -10.15 19.26
CA GLY A 127 7.68 -11.01 18.25
C GLY A 127 7.06 -10.27 17.06
N VAL A 128 7.20 -8.94 16.98
CA VAL A 128 6.80 -8.13 15.80
C VAL A 128 8.04 -7.75 15.02
N ARG A 129 8.08 -8.06 13.71
CA ARG A 129 9.10 -7.53 12.79
C ARG A 129 8.51 -6.34 12.05
N ALA A 130 9.02 -5.16 12.35
CA ALA A 130 8.70 -3.93 11.64
C ALA A 130 9.62 -3.74 10.43
N ILE A 131 9.05 -3.31 9.31
CA ILE A 131 9.73 -3.08 8.03
C ILE A 131 9.39 -1.67 7.57
N CYS A 132 10.41 -0.82 7.40
CA CYS A 132 10.22 0.50 6.82
C CYS A 132 10.20 0.37 5.30
N HIS A 133 9.13 0.83 4.66
CA HIS A 133 9.08 0.83 3.20
C HIS A 133 9.78 2.07 2.62
N ALA A 134 10.28 1.96 1.39
CA ALA A 134 10.88 3.09 0.67
C ALA A 134 9.80 4.13 0.28
N ALA A 135 10.21 5.38 0.05
CA ALA A 135 9.31 6.42 -0.42
C ALA A 135 8.73 6.06 -1.80
N GLY A 136 7.41 6.06 -1.92
CA GLY A 136 6.72 5.69 -3.14
C GLY A 136 5.27 5.34 -2.87
N LYS A 137 4.40 5.69 -3.83
CA LYS A 137 3.00 5.28 -3.78
C LYS A 137 2.95 3.75 -3.92
N ASN A 138 2.25 3.07 -3.02
CA ASN A 138 2.06 1.60 -2.97
C ASN A 138 3.28 0.77 -2.53
N SER A 139 4.32 1.40 -1.97
CA SER A 139 5.50 0.69 -1.47
C SER A 139 5.16 -0.30 -0.34
N ALA A 140 4.28 0.11 0.59
CA ALA A 140 3.80 -0.77 1.67
C ALA A 140 3.04 -1.99 1.13
N ASP A 141 2.13 -1.79 0.19
CA ASP A 141 1.30 -2.86 -0.38
C ASP A 141 2.13 -3.92 -1.09
N ILE A 142 3.16 -3.49 -1.84
CA ILE A 142 4.09 -4.40 -2.53
C ILE A 142 4.84 -5.25 -1.51
N VAL A 143 5.41 -4.65 -0.47
CA VAL A 143 6.15 -5.38 0.57
C VAL A 143 5.23 -6.35 1.32
N LEU A 144 4.02 -5.92 1.70
CA LEU A 144 3.04 -6.77 2.38
C LEU A 144 2.61 -7.96 1.50
N SER A 145 2.37 -7.72 0.21
CA SER A 145 1.99 -8.77 -0.73
C SER A 145 3.12 -9.77 -0.94
N LEU A 146 4.37 -9.29 -1.05
CA LEU A 146 5.54 -10.15 -1.22
C LEU A 146 5.78 -11.04 0.00
N GLU A 147 5.78 -10.49 1.22
CA GLU A 147 5.97 -11.31 2.42
C GLU A 147 4.84 -12.34 2.60
N ALA A 148 3.60 -12.00 2.25
CA ALA A 148 2.48 -12.93 2.32
C ALA A 148 2.59 -14.07 1.30
N LEU A 149 2.92 -13.73 0.04
CA LEU A 149 3.11 -14.73 -1.01
C LEU A 149 4.34 -15.62 -0.75
N GLU A 150 5.41 -15.09 -0.17
CA GLU A 150 6.57 -15.88 0.23
C GLU A 150 6.17 -16.96 1.24
N LEU A 151 5.46 -16.60 2.31
CA LEU A 151 5.01 -17.57 3.33
C LEU A 151 4.00 -18.58 2.77
N ALA A 152 3.16 -18.16 1.83
CA ALA A 152 2.21 -19.03 1.15
C ALA A 152 2.94 -20.08 0.29
N LEU A 153 3.84 -19.65 -0.59
CA LEU A 153 4.55 -20.51 -1.53
C LEU A 153 5.55 -21.43 -0.82
N THR A 154 6.15 -20.98 0.29
CA THR A 154 7.06 -21.80 1.12
C THR A 154 6.33 -22.65 2.16
N ARG A 155 4.98 -22.65 2.18
CA ARG A 155 4.14 -23.42 3.12
C ARG A 155 4.50 -23.19 4.59
N GLN A 156 4.90 -21.97 4.93
CA GLN A 156 5.25 -21.57 6.31
C GLN A 156 4.06 -21.09 7.12
N ALA A 157 2.94 -20.76 6.45
CA ALA A 157 1.66 -20.41 7.08
C ALA A 157 0.50 -21.14 6.39
N ASP A 158 -0.54 -21.43 7.17
CA ASP A 158 -1.75 -22.12 6.72
C ASP A 158 -2.92 -21.14 6.53
N ALA A 159 -2.87 -19.97 7.17
CA ALA A 159 -3.84 -18.89 6.98
C ALA A 159 -3.23 -17.50 7.27
N PHE A 160 -3.89 -16.47 6.75
CA PHE A 160 -3.39 -15.10 6.70
C PHE A 160 -4.35 -14.12 7.35
N VAL A 161 -3.80 -13.14 8.07
CA VAL A 161 -4.52 -12.01 8.62
C VAL A 161 -3.89 -10.72 8.09
N PHE A 162 -4.64 -9.94 7.31
CA PHE A 162 -4.25 -8.60 6.90
C PHE A 162 -4.92 -7.57 7.79
N ALA A 163 -4.17 -6.68 8.40
CA ALA A 163 -4.68 -5.49 9.06
C ALA A 163 -4.42 -4.28 8.16
N THR A 164 -5.43 -3.87 7.40
CA THR A 164 -5.38 -2.77 6.45
C THR A 164 -6.79 -2.23 6.20
N SER A 165 -6.88 -0.97 5.79
CA SER A 165 -8.09 -0.44 5.16
C SER A 165 -7.88 0.00 3.71
N ASP A 166 -6.73 -0.36 3.11
CA ASP A 166 -6.47 -0.12 1.70
C ASP A 166 -7.17 -1.18 0.83
N ARG A 167 -7.69 -0.74 -0.31
CA ARG A 167 -8.31 -1.62 -1.30
C ARG A 167 -7.26 -2.38 -2.10
N ASP A 168 -6.06 -1.85 -2.28
CA ASP A 168 -5.09 -2.40 -3.22
C ASP A 168 -4.61 -3.81 -2.83
N LEU A 169 -4.63 -4.14 -1.52
CA LEU A 169 -4.31 -5.49 -1.01
C LEU A 169 -5.38 -6.55 -1.31
N SER A 170 -6.57 -6.18 -1.79
CA SER A 170 -7.61 -7.15 -2.12
C SER A 170 -7.20 -8.10 -3.25
N ILE A 171 -6.35 -7.64 -4.18
CA ILE A 171 -5.81 -8.49 -5.26
C ILE A 171 -4.90 -9.58 -4.68
N CYS A 172 -4.04 -9.23 -3.73
CA CYS A 172 -3.20 -10.21 -3.03
C CYS A 172 -4.07 -11.21 -2.25
N ALA A 173 -5.11 -10.74 -1.57
CA ALA A 173 -6.04 -11.60 -0.83
C ALA A 173 -6.77 -12.59 -1.76
N THR A 174 -7.27 -12.11 -2.90
CA THR A 174 -7.87 -12.98 -3.92
C THR A 174 -6.86 -14.04 -4.39
N ARG A 175 -5.62 -13.64 -4.67
CA ARG A 175 -4.58 -14.58 -5.12
C ARG A 175 -4.26 -15.64 -4.08
N LEU A 176 -4.15 -15.28 -2.80
CA LEU A 176 -3.95 -16.24 -1.71
C LEU A 176 -5.12 -17.23 -1.58
N ARG A 177 -6.35 -16.77 -1.79
CA ARG A 177 -7.53 -17.64 -1.77
C ARG A 177 -7.58 -18.59 -2.97
N GLU A 178 -7.17 -18.14 -4.14
CA GLU A 178 -7.01 -19.02 -5.33
C GLU A 178 -6.00 -20.14 -5.06
N LEU A 179 -4.96 -19.87 -4.25
CA LEU A 179 -3.98 -20.86 -3.81
C LEU A 179 -4.48 -21.76 -2.66
N GLY A 180 -5.73 -21.57 -2.20
CA GLY A 180 -6.38 -22.39 -1.18
C GLY A 180 -6.20 -21.91 0.26
N PHE A 181 -5.68 -20.71 0.50
CA PHE A 181 -5.48 -20.19 1.85
C PHE A 181 -6.68 -19.39 2.36
N ASP A 182 -6.95 -19.50 3.67
CA ASP A 182 -7.91 -18.65 4.36
C ASP A 182 -7.29 -17.26 4.62
N VAL A 183 -8.00 -16.20 4.22
CA VAL A 183 -7.54 -14.82 4.41
C VAL A 183 -8.57 -14.02 5.19
N THR A 184 -8.19 -13.54 6.37
CA THR A 184 -9.01 -12.64 7.21
C THR A 184 -8.49 -11.21 7.09
N CYS A 185 -9.39 -10.24 6.96
CA CYS A 185 -9.06 -8.82 6.99
C CYS A 185 -9.57 -8.14 8.25
N LEU A 186 -8.69 -7.38 8.90
CA LEU A 186 -8.97 -6.44 9.97
C LEU A 186 -8.89 -5.03 9.38
N GLY A 187 -10.03 -4.33 9.31
CA GLY A 187 -10.04 -2.99 8.72
C GLY A 187 -11.09 -2.07 9.32
N GLU A 188 -10.94 -0.77 9.09
CA GLU A 188 -12.00 0.18 9.45
C GLU A 188 -13.18 0.01 8.48
N LYS A 189 -14.34 -0.43 8.99
CA LYS A 189 -15.54 -0.74 8.19
C LYS A 189 -15.99 0.42 7.30
N THR A 190 -15.73 1.67 7.69
CA THR A 190 -16.08 2.87 6.92
C THR A 190 -15.15 3.15 5.74
N LYS A 191 -13.94 2.59 5.73
CA LYS A 191 -12.92 2.82 4.71
C LYS A 191 -12.83 1.69 3.68
N VAL A 192 -13.28 0.49 4.04
CA VAL A 192 -13.24 -0.69 3.15
C VAL A 192 -14.59 -0.88 2.45
N ALA A 193 -14.61 -0.70 1.12
CA ALA A 193 -15.80 -0.92 0.30
C ALA A 193 -16.29 -2.37 0.37
N LEU A 194 -17.60 -2.60 0.20
CA LEU A 194 -18.18 -3.95 0.29
C LEU A 194 -17.57 -4.93 -0.71
N GLU A 195 -17.29 -4.48 -1.92
CA GLU A 195 -16.61 -5.27 -2.97
C GLU A 195 -15.23 -5.76 -2.50
N THR A 196 -14.47 -4.90 -1.83
CA THR A 196 -13.15 -5.21 -1.26
C THR A 196 -13.25 -6.22 -0.13
N GLN A 197 -14.34 -6.20 0.65
CA GLN A 197 -14.54 -7.17 1.74
C GLN A 197 -14.75 -8.59 1.21
N GLN A 198 -15.37 -8.75 0.03
CA GLN A 198 -15.64 -10.05 -0.58
C GLN A 198 -14.37 -10.78 -1.06
N SER A 199 -13.28 -10.06 -1.31
CA SER A 199 -11.97 -10.66 -1.57
C SER A 199 -11.44 -11.46 -0.39
N TYR A 200 -11.88 -11.17 0.84
CA TYR A 200 -11.45 -11.88 2.05
C TYR A 200 -12.47 -12.96 2.45
N ALA A 201 -11.98 -14.03 3.08
CA ALA A 201 -12.85 -15.08 3.63
C ALA A 201 -13.65 -14.56 4.84
N LYS A 202 -13.03 -13.68 5.64
CA LYS A 202 -13.65 -13.04 6.80
C LYS A 202 -13.20 -11.59 6.90
N PHE A 203 -14.12 -10.69 7.23
CA PHE A 203 -13.81 -9.30 7.55
C PHE A 203 -14.19 -9.01 9.01
N ILE A 204 -13.27 -8.41 9.76
CA ILE A 204 -13.44 -8.02 11.16
C ILE A 204 -13.22 -6.52 11.25
N ALA A 205 -14.25 -5.80 11.72
CA ALA A 205 -14.17 -4.36 11.87
C ALA A 205 -13.27 -3.99 13.05
N VAL A 206 -12.27 -3.15 12.79
CA VAL A 206 -11.43 -2.57 13.83
C VAL A 206 -12.21 -1.44 14.53
N PRO A 207 -12.29 -1.43 15.87
CA PRO A 207 -13.00 -0.40 16.60
C PRO A 207 -12.29 0.95 16.44
N VAL A 208 -12.96 1.91 15.84
CA VAL A 208 -12.43 3.28 15.70
C VAL A 208 -12.40 3.92 17.08
N LYS A 209 -11.24 3.91 17.75
CA LYS A 209 -11.01 4.81 18.88
C LYS A 209 -10.98 6.22 18.31
N ARG A 210 -12.11 6.93 18.45
CA ARG A 210 -12.05 8.39 18.53
C ARG A 210 -11.17 8.67 19.74
N SER A 211 -9.92 9.08 19.52
CA SER A 211 -9.19 9.80 20.57
C SER A 211 -10.17 10.82 21.12
N PRO A 212 -10.36 10.94 22.44
CA PRO A 212 -11.07 12.10 22.95
C PRO A 212 -10.34 13.28 22.31
N ALA A 213 -11.08 14.03 21.50
CA ALA A 213 -10.60 15.32 21.07
C ALA A 213 -10.07 15.97 22.33
N THR A 214 -8.77 16.30 22.34
CA THR A 214 -8.17 17.14 23.36
C THR A 214 -9.22 18.18 23.68
N ALA A 215 -9.76 18.13 24.90
CA ALA A 215 -10.84 18.96 25.35
C ALA A 215 -10.34 20.40 25.22
N THR A 216 -10.52 20.98 24.04
CA THR A 216 -10.44 22.40 23.83
C THR A 216 -11.80 22.85 24.25
N THR A 217 -11.85 23.20 25.53
CA THR A 217 -12.94 23.80 26.26
C THR A 217 -13.82 24.57 25.30
N ALA A 218 -15.07 24.12 25.16
CA ALA A 218 -16.11 24.83 24.47
C ALA A 218 -16.37 26.14 25.23
N LYS A 219 -15.58 27.18 24.91
CA LYS A 219 -15.99 28.56 25.18
C LYS A 219 -16.75 29.02 23.94
N LYS A 220 -18.07 28.89 24.01
CA LYS A 220 -19.00 29.67 23.19
C LYS A 220 -18.66 31.14 23.36
N THR A 221 -18.10 31.76 22.33
CA THR A 221 -18.29 33.19 22.03
C THR A 221 -17.88 33.48 20.59
N ALA A 222 -18.82 34.06 19.86
CA ALA A 222 -18.68 34.84 18.63
C ALA A 222 -18.23 34.15 17.33
N ALA A 223 -19.16 34.12 16.37
CA ALA A 223 -18.86 34.17 14.96
C ALA A 223 -17.95 35.38 14.64
N ASN A 224 -16.83 35.17 13.94
CA ASN A 224 -16.44 35.80 12.65
C ASN A 224 -14.93 35.57 12.34
N VAL A 225 -14.64 35.16 11.10
CA VAL A 225 -13.35 35.08 10.36
C VAL A 225 -12.21 34.22 10.94
N PRO A 226 -11.91 33.08 10.28
CA PRO A 226 -10.54 32.86 9.81
C PRO A 226 -10.51 32.23 8.42
N ASN A 227 -10.24 33.00 7.35
CA ASN A 227 -9.35 32.55 6.26
C ASN A 227 -9.11 33.53 5.08
N GLU A 228 -9.25 34.85 5.21
CA GLU A 228 -8.88 35.77 4.10
C GLU A 228 -7.41 35.62 3.67
N ALA A 229 -6.49 35.41 4.62
CA ALA A 229 -5.08 35.17 4.33
C ALA A 229 -4.85 33.87 3.53
N PHE A 230 -5.60 32.81 3.80
CA PHE A 230 -5.51 31.55 3.06
C PHE A 230 -6.18 31.64 1.69
N LYS A 231 -7.32 32.34 1.59
CA LYS A 231 -7.96 32.65 0.30
C LYS A 231 -7.01 33.42 -0.60
N LYS A 232 -6.28 34.40 -0.07
CA LYS A 232 -5.25 35.13 -0.82
C LYS A 232 -4.10 34.22 -1.27
N LYS A 233 -3.65 33.29 -0.41
CA LYS A 233 -2.59 32.32 -0.76
C LYS A 233 -3.01 31.35 -1.86
N ILE A 234 -4.20 30.77 -1.77
CA ILE A 234 -4.68 29.83 -2.80
C ILE A 234 -5.02 30.57 -4.10
N SER A 235 -5.54 31.79 -4.05
CA SER A 235 -5.73 32.66 -5.23
C SER A 235 -4.40 32.97 -5.92
N GLN A 236 -3.38 33.39 -5.16
CA GLN A 236 -2.06 33.68 -5.73
C GLN A 236 -1.44 32.43 -6.38
N PHE A 237 -1.55 31.27 -5.73
CA PHE A 237 -1.06 30.02 -6.28
C PHE A 237 -1.76 29.62 -7.58
N LEU A 238 -3.09 29.79 -7.66
CA LEU A 238 -3.83 29.55 -8.91
C LEU A 238 -3.43 30.54 -10.01
N VAL A 239 -3.15 31.80 -9.68
CA VAL A 239 -2.66 32.78 -10.68
C VAL A 239 -1.24 32.43 -11.16
N ASP A 240 -0.35 32.00 -10.25
CA ASP A 240 1.02 31.62 -10.58
C ASP A 240 1.07 30.37 -11.47
N GLU A 241 0.24 29.37 -11.18
CA GLU A 241 0.13 28.14 -11.98
C GLU A 241 -0.52 28.38 -13.35
N ALA A 242 -1.44 29.34 -13.45
CA ALA A 242 -2.08 29.71 -14.71
C ALA A 242 -1.15 30.48 -15.67
N LYS A 243 -0.09 31.13 -15.16
CA LYS A 243 0.87 31.92 -15.95
C LYS A 243 2.08 31.11 -16.42
N GLN A 244 2.23 29.85 -16.00
CA GLN A 244 3.34 29.01 -16.44
C GLN A 244 3.14 28.62 -17.92
N PRO A 245 4.14 28.87 -18.81
CA PRO A 245 4.01 28.58 -20.25
C PRO A 245 3.89 27.08 -20.56
N ASP A 246 4.48 26.22 -19.73
CA ASP A 246 4.32 24.75 -19.74
C ASP A 246 3.44 24.25 -18.57
N GLY A 247 2.60 25.14 -18.02
CA GLY A 247 1.81 24.89 -16.83
C GLY A 247 0.64 23.92 -17.06
N PRO A 248 0.04 23.40 -15.99
CA PRO A 248 -1.13 22.52 -16.05
C PRO A 248 -2.43 23.25 -16.47
N ALA A 249 -2.33 24.52 -16.87
CA ALA A 249 -3.45 25.36 -17.21
C ALA A 249 -4.03 24.96 -18.58
N ILE A 250 -5.33 24.69 -18.59
CA ILE A 250 -6.06 24.32 -19.82
C ILE A 250 -6.73 25.60 -20.36
N ASN A 251 -6.82 25.71 -21.70
CA ASN A 251 -7.48 26.77 -22.49
C ASN A 251 -8.30 27.76 -21.65
N GLY A 252 -7.80 29.00 -21.50
CA GLY A 252 -8.48 30.05 -20.73
C GLY A 252 -8.02 30.20 -19.28
N GLY A 253 -6.98 29.49 -18.85
CA GLY A 253 -6.37 29.68 -17.52
C GLY A 253 -7.01 28.85 -16.40
N TRP A 254 -7.66 27.74 -16.74
CA TRP A 254 -8.31 26.82 -15.80
C TRP A 254 -7.32 25.79 -15.25
N ILE A 255 -7.32 25.56 -13.95
CA ILE A 255 -6.37 24.65 -13.30
C ILE A 255 -7.08 23.37 -12.85
N PRO A 256 -6.55 22.17 -13.15
CA PRO A 256 -7.11 20.93 -12.65
C PRO A 256 -6.85 20.78 -11.15
N LEU A 257 -7.83 20.25 -10.41
CA LEU A 257 -7.73 20.02 -8.96
C LEU A 257 -6.53 19.14 -8.54
N SER A 258 -5.99 18.33 -9.46
CA SER A 258 -4.79 17.52 -9.22
C SER A 258 -3.57 18.37 -8.84
N VAL A 259 -3.50 19.63 -9.28
CA VAL A 259 -2.40 20.56 -8.98
C VAL A 259 -2.35 20.90 -7.49
N LEU A 260 -3.51 20.97 -6.82
CA LEU A 260 -3.61 21.16 -5.37
C LEU A 260 -3.15 19.93 -4.56
N GLY A 261 -2.86 18.81 -5.23
CA GLY A 261 -2.28 17.60 -4.65
C GLY A 261 -0.77 17.45 -4.85
N GLN A 262 -0.14 18.30 -5.67
CA GLN A 262 1.28 18.23 -6.00
C GLN A 262 2.17 18.83 -4.90
N SER A 263 3.47 18.47 -4.90
CA SER A 263 4.45 18.91 -3.90
C SER A 263 4.55 20.43 -3.78
N ARG A 264 4.43 21.16 -4.90
CA ARG A 264 4.48 22.64 -4.92
C ARG A 264 3.33 23.29 -4.16
N ALA A 265 2.12 22.73 -4.22
CA ALA A 265 1.00 23.21 -3.42
C ALA A 265 1.24 22.98 -1.92
N ARG A 266 1.83 21.83 -1.57
CA ARG A 266 2.18 21.48 -0.18
C ARG A 266 3.28 22.40 0.38
N GLU A 267 4.29 22.74 -0.42
CA GLU A 267 5.36 23.69 -0.05
C GLU A 267 4.81 25.10 0.23
N LYS A 268 3.81 25.55 -0.53
CA LYS A 268 3.10 26.82 -0.25
C LYS A 268 2.08 26.73 0.89
N GLY A 269 2.03 25.60 1.61
CA GLY A 269 1.12 25.38 2.73
C GLY A 269 -0.35 25.20 2.33
N ILE A 270 -0.62 24.88 1.07
CA ILE A 270 -1.97 24.65 0.55
C ILE A 270 -2.31 23.19 0.82
N SER A 271 -3.14 22.98 1.84
CA SER A 271 -3.65 21.66 2.21
C SER A 271 -5.11 21.78 2.66
N LYS A 272 -5.84 20.66 2.61
CA LYS A 272 -7.22 20.60 3.13
C LYS A 272 -7.29 20.97 4.61
N VAL A 273 -6.25 20.62 5.37
CA VAL A 273 -6.10 20.97 6.78
C VAL A 273 -5.96 22.48 6.96
N ALA A 274 -5.08 23.13 6.18
CA ALA A 274 -4.90 24.59 6.20
C ALA A 274 -6.13 25.36 5.69
N ALA A 275 -6.91 24.74 4.80
CA ALA A 275 -8.17 25.28 4.30
C ALA A 275 -9.32 25.22 5.33
N GLY A 276 -9.13 24.57 6.49
CA GLY A 276 -10.22 24.27 7.43
C GLY A 276 -11.24 23.27 6.89
N VAL A 277 -10.91 22.61 5.79
CA VAL A 277 -11.75 21.63 5.11
C VAL A 277 -11.53 20.31 5.84
N GLY A 278 -12.45 19.97 6.75
CA GLY A 278 -12.40 18.72 7.50
C GLY A 278 -12.16 17.50 6.59
N LYS A 279 -11.58 16.43 7.13
CA LYS A 279 -11.06 15.27 6.40
C LYS A 279 -11.98 14.65 5.33
N ASN A 280 -13.30 14.92 5.39
CA ASN A 280 -14.33 14.40 4.47
C ASN A 280 -14.93 15.42 3.49
N LYS A 281 -14.45 16.67 3.44
CA LYS A 281 -14.94 17.67 2.47
C LYS A 281 -14.01 17.75 1.26
N SER A 282 -14.61 17.79 0.08
CA SER A 282 -13.87 17.86 -1.19
C SER A 282 -13.39 19.29 -1.45
N TRP A 283 -12.32 19.44 -2.25
CA TRP A 283 -11.90 20.77 -2.73
C TRP A 283 -13.02 21.50 -3.47
N ARG A 284 -13.92 20.75 -4.15
CA ARG A 284 -15.12 21.28 -4.79
C ARG A 284 -15.99 22.05 -3.78
N THR A 285 -16.33 21.43 -2.64
CA THR A 285 -17.13 22.05 -1.57
C THR A 285 -16.48 23.32 -1.00
N TYR A 286 -15.15 23.39 -0.97
CA TYR A 286 -14.42 24.59 -0.56
C TYR A 286 -14.57 25.73 -1.57
N PHE A 287 -14.41 25.46 -2.87
CA PHE A 287 -14.55 26.48 -3.91
C PHE A 287 -16.01 26.92 -4.08
N GLU A 288 -16.98 26.00 -3.99
CA GLU A 288 -18.42 26.31 -4.02
C GLU A 288 -18.81 27.22 -2.85
N GLY A 289 -18.29 26.95 -1.64
CA GLY A 289 -18.49 27.79 -0.47
C GLY A 289 -17.76 29.14 -0.51
N ASN A 290 -16.89 29.37 -1.51
CA ASN A 290 -16.10 30.60 -1.69
C ASN A 290 -16.25 31.18 -3.11
N SER A 291 -17.46 31.08 -3.68
CA SER A 291 -17.82 31.55 -5.02
C SER A 291 -17.61 33.06 -5.26
N SER A 292 -17.42 33.85 -4.20
CA SER A 292 -17.05 35.27 -4.29
C SER A 292 -15.61 35.49 -4.77
N SER A 293 -14.70 34.55 -4.52
CA SER A 293 -13.27 34.67 -4.87
C SER A 293 -12.81 33.69 -5.96
N PHE A 294 -13.61 32.67 -6.27
CA PHE A 294 -13.26 31.62 -7.23
C PHE A 294 -14.39 31.35 -8.22
N GLU A 295 -14.02 31.00 -9.45
CA GLU A 295 -14.90 30.43 -10.48
C GLU A 295 -14.63 28.94 -10.59
N ILE A 296 -15.67 28.18 -10.90
CA ILE A 296 -15.59 26.74 -11.14
C ILE A 296 -16.13 26.50 -12.55
N ASP A 297 -15.31 25.88 -13.40
CA ASP A 297 -15.77 25.35 -14.67
C ASP A 297 -16.30 23.93 -14.47
N GLU A 298 -17.55 23.72 -14.86
CA GLU A 298 -18.23 22.42 -14.87
C GLU A 298 -18.22 21.76 -16.27
N GLY A 299 -17.45 22.31 -17.22
CA GLY A 299 -17.29 21.82 -18.60
C GLY A 299 -16.55 20.48 -18.73
N GLY A 300 -17.09 19.42 -18.10
CA GLY A 300 -16.65 18.03 -18.21
C GLY A 300 -16.55 17.29 -16.87
N GLN A 301 -16.23 15.99 -16.93
CA GLN A 301 -16.13 15.05 -15.78
C GLN A 301 -15.17 15.47 -14.64
N LYS A 302 -14.49 16.63 -14.71
CA LYS A 302 -13.47 17.09 -13.76
C LYS A 302 -13.66 18.57 -13.42
N VAL A 303 -13.79 18.88 -12.13
CA VAL A 303 -13.87 20.24 -11.58
C VAL A 303 -12.57 21.00 -11.79
N ARG A 304 -12.66 22.24 -12.26
CA ARG A 304 -11.49 23.11 -12.47
C ARG A 304 -11.74 24.47 -11.82
N PRO A 305 -11.06 24.80 -10.71
CA PRO A 305 -11.14 26.13 -10.13
C PRO A 305 -10.26 27.14 -10.87
N ARG A 306 -10.69 28.40 -10.87
CA ARG A 306 -9.92 29.57 -11.28
C ARG A 306 -10.11 30.68 -10.27
N SER A 307 -9.05 31.44 -9.97
CA SER A 307 -9.19 32.63 -9.11
C SER A 307 -9.81 33.79 -9.89
N LYS A 308 -10.74 34.52 -9.26
CA LYS A 308 -11.27 35.80 -9.77
C LYS A 308 -10.33 36.97 -9.49
N ALA A 309 -9.31 36.77 -8.65
CA ALA A 309 -8.30 37.80 -8.39
C ALA A 309 -7.41 37.95 -9.62
N ARG A 310 -7.39 39.16 -10.18
CA ARG A 310 -6.62 39.52 -11.37
C ARG A 310 -5.16 39.80 -11.02
#